data_AF-A0A812XK20-F1
#
_entry.id   AF-A0A812XK20-F1
#
_cell.length_a   1.000
_cell.length_b   1.000
_cell.length_c   1.000
_cell.angle_alpha   90.00
_cell.angle_beta   90.00
_cell.angle_gamma   90.00
#
_symmetry.space_group_name_H-M   'P 1'
#
loop_
_entity.id
_entity.type
_entity.pdbx_description
1 polymer ?
#
loop_
_entity_poly.entity_id
_entity_poly.type
_entity_poly.pdbx_seq_one_letter_code
_entity_poly.pdbx_strand_id
1 'polypeptide(L)'
;MQFCPAQKIGFLCDRSPLIMADEDLVLDLQWTVKSHGRVWVPQQKQVNGISFVALTKWDRRCVLAMSGQALDLRKDKEGGSLNCQAWQELLQLRQSEADKAVQEALKHEETDEKKLKKVQRARSKHDFLAPPIMHVFFKDKHISILYEGIQSSTIWVEANQEAVMKSIWELGLDASDMIHKP
;
A
#
# COMPACT_ATOMS: atom_id res chain seq x y z
N MET A 1 32.23 39.36 11.07
CA MET A 1 31.01 38.52 11.03
C MET A 1 31.15 37.54 9.88
N GLN A 2 30.59 36.34 10.05
CA GLN A 2 30.99 35.07 9.44
C GLN A 2 31.12 35.03 7.91
N PHE A 3 32.21 34.37 7.46
CA PHE A 3 32.33 33.63 6.21
C PHE A 3 31.63 32.27 6.36
N CYS A 4 30.84 31.81 5.38
CA CYS A 4 31.23 30.74 4.44
C CYS A 4 30.05 30.27 3.55
N PRO A 5 30.36 29.67 2.38
CA PRO A 5 29.47 29.48 1.23
C PRO A 5 29.04 28.01 1.00
N ALA A 6 28.32 27.80 -0.11
CA ALA A 6 27.74 26.55 -0.63
C ALA A 6 28.61 25.27 -0.55
N GLN A 7 27.97 24.13 -0.28
CA GLN A 7 28.47 22.77 -0.58
C GLN A 7 27.27 21.89 -1.03
N LYS A 8 27.16 21.52 -2.31
CA LYS A 8 27.65 20.24 -2.90
C LYS A 8 27.34 19.03 -2.02
N ILE A 9 26.19 18.40 -2.26
CA ILE A 9 25.91 17.04 -1.78
C ILE A 9 26.49 16.08 -2.83
N GLY A 10 27.71 15.62 -2.57
CA GLY A 10 28.32 14.53 -3.31
C GLY A 10 27.69 13.21 -2.87
N PHE A 11 27.10 12.50 -3.82
CA PHE A 11 26.93 11.05 -3.74
C PHE A 11 28.29 10.41 -3.96
N LEU A 12 28.80 9.65 -3.00
CA LEU A 12 29.82 8.63 -3.23
C LEU A 12 29.66 7.52 -2.18
N CYS A 13 29.50 6.31 -2.70
CA CYS A 13 29.47 5.02 -2.01
C CYS A 13 30.65 4.87 -1.04
N ASP A 14 30.47 4.10 0.04
CA ASP A 14 31.38 2.97 0.25
C ASP A 14 30.76 1.81 1.03
N ARG A 15 31.27 0.62 0.69
CA ARG A 15 30.85 -0.71 1.16
C ARG A 15 31.44 -1.07 2.52
N SER A 16 30.69 -1.91 3.21
CA SER A 16 31.05 -2.91 4.24
C SER A 16 30.69 -2.55 5.68
N PRO A 17 29.90 -3.40 6.37
CA PRO A 17 29.57 -3.19 7.78
C PRO A 17 30.68 -3.75 8.67
N LEU A 18 31.26 -2.88 9.51
CA LEU A 18 31.99 -3.32 10.70
C LEU A 18 30.96 -3.63 11.78
N ILE A 19 30.82 -4.92 12.09
CA ILE A 19 30.03 -5.40 13.21
C ILE A 19 30.86 -5.19 14.47
N MET A 20 30.43 -4.30 15.34
CA MET A 20 30.81 -4.26 16.76
C MET A 20 29.52 -3.95 17.54
N ALA A 21 29.13 -4.91 18.37
CA ALA A 21 27.95 -4.83 19.21
C ALA A 21 28.21 -3.88 20.40
N ASP A 22 27.30 -2.92 20.61
CA ASP A 22 26.88 -2.41 21.93
C ASP A 22 25.68 -1.46 21.76
N GLU A 23 24.60 -1.75 22.50
CA GLU A 23 23.41 -0.92 22.81
C GLU A 23 22.56 -0.34 21.66
N ASP A 24 21.58 -1.15 21.19
CA ASP A 24 20.22 -0.90 20.66
C ASP A 24 19.78 0.49 20.13
N LEU A 25 20.69 1.27 19.55
CA LEU A 25 20.34 2.43 18.75
C LEU A 25 19.95 1.98 17.33
N VAL A 26 18.70 1.54 17.19
CA VAL A 26 18.09 1.26 15.89
C VAL A 26 17.60 2.56 15.28
N LEU A 27 18.31 3.03 14.25
CA LEU A 27 17.88 4.17 13.45
C LEU A 27 16.97 3.65 12.34
N ASP A 28 15.65 3.77 12.54
CA ASP A 28 14.66 3.31 11.58
C ASP A 28 14.23 4.46 10.64
N LEU A 29 14.19 4.18 9.34
CA LEU A 29 13.78 5.16 8.34
C LEU A 29 12.27 5.09 8.16
N GLN A 30 11.58 6.14 8.61
CA GLN A 30 10.13 6.17 8.57
C GLN A 30 9.60 7.12 7.48
N TRP A 31 8.74 6.59 6.61
CA TRP A 31 7.96 7.39 5.68
C TRP A 31 6.98 8.30 6.44
N THR A 32 6.92 9.54 6.00
CA THR A 32 6.03 10.56 6.57
C THR A 32 5.32 11.30 5.44
N VAL A 33 3.99 11.34 5.51
CA VAL A 33 3.14 12.05 4.56
C VAL A 33 2.72 13.39 5.17
N LYS A 34 3.09 14.49 4.52
CA LYS A 34 2.65 15.83 4.92
C LYS A 34 1.53 16.27 3.99
N SER A 35 0.34 16.50 4.55
CA SER A 35 -0.83 16.92 3.79
C SER A 35 -1.62 17.96 4.59
N HIS A 36 -2.06 19.04 3.95
CA HIS A 36 -2.85 20.13 4.56
C HIS A 36 -2.30 20.66 5.91
N GLY A 37 -0.97 20.84 6.01
CA GLY A 37 -0.30 21.30 7.22
C GLY A 37 -0.28 20.27 8.36
N ARG A 38 -0.72 19.04 8.12
CA ARG A 38 -0.68 17.93 9.07
C ARG A 38 0.31 16.87 8.62
N VAL A 39 0.84 16.17 9.61
CA VAL A 39 1.81 15.10 9.44
C VAL A 39 1.12 13.78 9.77
N TRP A 40 1.08 12.89 8.79
CA TRP A 40 0.64 11.51 8.96
C TRP A 40 1.84 10.60 8.78
N VAL A 41 2.03 9.71 9.75
CA VAL A 41 3.07 8.70 9.74
C VAL A 41 2.36 7.36 9.57
N PRO A 42 2.33 6.81 8.35
CA PRO A 42 1.63 5.57 8.09
C PRO A 42 2.35 4.38 8.73
N GLN A 43 1.58 3.34 9.05
CA GLN A 43 2.14 2.06 9.45
C GLN A 43 2.96 1.48 8.30
N GLN A 44 4.16 1.02 8.62
CA GLN A 44 5.13 0.52 7.65
C GLN A 44 5.52 -0.90 7.99
N LYS A 45 5.85 -1.66 6.95
CA LYS A 45 6.32 -3.04 7.07
C LYS A 45 7.32 -3.29 5.96
N GLN A 46 8.43 -3.94 6.30
CA GLN A 46 9.39 -4.40 5.30
C GLN A 46 9.14 -5.88 5.02
N VAL A 47 8.98 -6.24 3.75
CA VAL A 47 8.83 -7.63 3.31
C VAL A 47 9.74 -7.84 2.11
N ASN A 48 10.62 -8.84 2.18
CA ASN A 48 11.61 -9.16 1.15
C ASN A 48 12.46 -7.96 0.70
N GLY A 49 12.85 -7.11 1.65
CA GLY A 49 13.65 -5.90 1.37
C GLY A 49 12.85 -4.71 0.83
N ILE A 50 11.57 -4.90 0.47
CA ILE A 50 10.69 -3.84 -0.02
C ILE A 50 9.90 -3.25 1.15
N SER A 51 9.87 -1.93 1.25
CA SER A 51 9.07 -1.22 2.25
C SER A 51 7.65 -1.05 1.74
N PHE A 52 6.65 -1.29 2.59
CA PHE A 52 5.24 -1.11 2.30
C PHE A 52 4.60 -0.17 3.31
N VAL A 53 3.60 0.58 2.86
CA VAL A 53 2.83 1.55 3.61
C VAL A 53 1.38 1.09 3.69
N ALA A 54 0.83 1.04 4.90
CA ALA A 54 -0.57 0.68 5.11
C ALA A 54 -1.48 1.88 4.81
N LEU A 55 -2.40 1.66 3.88
CA LEU A 55 -3.55 2.51 3.63
C LEU A 55 -4.75 1.84 4.29
N THR A 56 -5.45 2.56 5.17
CA THR A 56 -6.66 2.03 5.81
C THR A 56 -7.79 3.06 5.77
N LYS A 57 -8.99 2.58 5.44
CA LYS A 57 -10.21 3.41 5.43
C LYS A 57 -10.69 3.86 6.82
N TRP A 58 -10.11 3.30 7.88
CA TRP A 58 -10.46 3.57 9.27
C TRP A 58 -9.47 4.49 9.98
N ASP A 59 -8.30 4.74 9.39
CA ASP A 59 -7.36 5.73 9.93
C ASP A 59 -7.77 7.13 9.48
N ARG A 60 -8.23 7.94 10.43
CA ARG A 60 -8.62 9.34 10.20
C ARG A 60 -7.52 10.16 9.54
N ARG A 61 -6.24 9.88 9.82
CA ARG A 61 -5.10 10.59 9.22
C ARG A 61 -4.84 10.11 7.80
N CYS A 62 -4.98 8.82 7.52
CA CYS A 62 -4.94 8.25 6.17
C CYS A 62 -6.06 8.86 5.31
N VAL A 63 -7.30 8.82 5.80
CA VAL A 63 -8.47 9.38 5.11
C VAL A 63 -8.24 10.87 4.84
N LEU A 64 -7.84 11.65 5.85
CA LEU A 64 -7.54 13.07 5.67
C LEU A 64 -6.41 13.34 4.67
N ALA A 65 -5.33 12.54 4.70
CA ALA A 65 -4.22 12.70 3.78
C ALA A 65 -4.60 12.38 2.33
N MET A 66 -5.58 11.49 2.13
CA MET A 66 -6.01 10.99 0.83
C MET A 66 -7.20 11.76 0.23
N SER A 67 -8.22 12.07 1.03
CA SER A 67 -9.44 12.75 0.57
C SER A 67 -9.49 14.24 0.92
N GLY A 68 -8.54 14.75 1.71
CA GLY A 68 -8.55 16.13 2.20
C GLY A 68 -9.61 16.41 3.28
N GLN A 69 -10.50 15.45 3.56
CA GLN A 69 -11.51 15.52 4.61
C GLN A 69 -11.24 14.48 5.69
N ALA A 70 -11.43 14.85 6.95
CA ALA A 70 -11.24 13.92 8.04
C ALA A 70 -12.36 12.86 8.04
N LEU A 71 -12.01 11.63 8.41
CA LEU A 71 -13.00 10.58 8.68
C LEU A 71 -13.99 11.07 9.74
N ASP A 72 -15.27 11.13 9.36
CA ASP A 72 -16.40 11.39 10.27
C ASP A 72 -17.46 10.32 9.98
N LEU A 73 -17.88 9.61 11.04
CA LEU A 73 -18.82 8.49 10.98
C LEU A 73 -20.23 8.90 11.46
N ARG A 74 -20.43 10.18 11.79
CA ARG A 74 -21.73 10.70 12.23
C ARG A 74 -22.70 10.75 11.05
N LYS A 75 -23.92 10.27 11.27
CA LYS A 75 -24.97 10.17 10.24
C LYS A 75 -25.38 11.54 9.64
N ASP A 76 -25.17 12.63 10.39
CA ASP A 76 -25.64 13.96 10.05
C ASP A 76 -24.56 14.88 9.44
N LYS A 77 -23.38 14.33 9.12
CA LYS A 77 -22.27 15.09 8.52
C LYS A 77 -21.66 14.38 7.34
N GLU A 78 -21.37 15.14 6.29
CA GLU A 78 -20.49 14.69 5.22
C GLU A 78 -19.05 14.61 5.76
N GLY A 79 -18.65 13.39 6.11
CA GLY A 79 -17.28 13.05 6.50
C GLY A 79 -16.49 12.51 5.32
N GLY A 80 -15.16 12.65 5.39
CA GLY A 80 -14.29 11.99 4.42
C GLY A 80 -14.39 10.47 4.55
N SER A 81 -14.45 9.76 3.44
CA SER A 81 -14.45 8.30 3.40
C SER A 81 -13.59 7.81 2.25
N LEU A 82 -12.83 6.73 2.48
CA LEU A 82 -12.10 6.03 1.42
C LEU A 82 -12.94 4.92 0.78
N ASN A 83 -14.26 4.91 0.98
CA ASN A 83 -15.16 3.97 0.30
C ASN A 83 -15.52 4.44 -1.12
N CYS A 84 -14.53 4.86 -1.89
CA CYS A 84 -14.68 5.29 -3.27
C CYS A 84 -14.46 4.13 -4.26
N GLN A 85 -14.77 4.37 -5.54
CA GLN A 85 -14.64 3.35 -6.58
C GLN A 85 -13.19 2.89 -6.75
N ALA A 86 -12.22 3.80 -6.84
CA ALA A 86 -10.79 3.46 -6.89
C ALA A 86 -10.34 2.53 -5.74
N TRP A 87 -10.86 2.73 -4.53
CA TRP A 87 -10.56 1.84 -3.40
C TRP A 87 -11.08 0.43 -3.63
N GLN A 88 -12.33 0.30 -4.11
CA GLN A 88 -12.93 -0.98 -4.42
C GLN A 88 -12.21 -1.68 -5.57
N GLU A 89 -11.80 -0.94 -6.60
CA GLU A 89 -11.01 -1.45 -7.73
C GLU A 89 -9.65 -1.99 -7.26
N LEU A 90 -8.92 -1.27 -6.41
CA LEU A 90 -7.66 -1.76 -5.85
C LEU A 90 -7.84 -3.06 -5.05
N LEU A 91 -8.89 -3.14 -4.23
CA LEU A 91 -9.22 -4.37 -3.50
C LEU A 91 -9.57 -5.53 -4.44
N GLN A 92 -10.30 -5.25 -5.52
CA GLN A 92 -10.68 -6.24 -6.53
C GLN A 92 -9.46 -6.72 -7.33
N LEU A 93 -8.56 -5.82 -7.74
CA LEU A 93 -7.31 -6.16 -8.43
C LEU A 93 -6.43 -7.04 -7.55
N ARG A 94 -6.26 -6.67 -6.28
CA ARG A 94 -5.53 -7.47 -5.30
C ARG A 94 -6.15 -8.86 -5.15
N GLN A 95 -7.47 -8.95 -5.05
CA GLN A 95 -8.17 -10.24 -4.98
C GLN A 95 -8.00 -11.05 -6.26
N SER A 96 -8.06 -10.41 -7.43
CA SER A 96 -7.91 -11.07 -8.72
C SER A 96 -6.51 -11.67 -8.90
N GLU A 97 -5.46 -10.96 -8.50
CA GLU A 97 -4.10 -11.50 -8.54
C GLU A 97 -3.91 -12.64 -7.54
N ALA A 98 -4.49 -12.53 -6.33
CA ALA A 98 -4.48 -13.64 -5.38
C ALA A 98 -5.21 -14.88 -5.93
N ASP A 99 -6.37 -14.68 -6.58
CA ASP A 99 -7.14 -15.76 -7.20
C ASP A 99 -6.36 -16.44 -8.34
N LYS A 100 -5.61 -15.67 -9.14
CA LYS A 100 -4.73 -16.20 -10.20
C LYS A 100 -3.60 -17.05 -9.61
N ALA A 101 -2.89 -16.53 -8.62
CA ALA A 101 -1.79 -17.24 -7.97
C ALA A 101 -2.24 -18.55 -7.32
N VAL A 102 -3.36 -18.53 -6.61
CA VAL A 102 -3.95 -19.75 -6.02
C VAL A 102 -4.30 -20.77 -7.10
N GLN A 103 -4.86 -20.33 -8.23
CA GLN A 103 -5.17 -21.25 -9.32
C GLN A 103 -3.94 -21.82 -10.00
N GLU A 104 -2.89 -21.04 -10.16
CA GLU A 104 -1.62 -21.51 -10.71
C GLU A 104 -0.99 -22.57 -9.81
N ALA A 105 -0.95 -22.33 -8.49
CA ALA A 105 -0.43 -23.29 -7.53
C ALA A 105 -1.25 -24.60 -7.53
N LEU A 106 -2.58 -24.50 -7.55
CA LEU A 106 -3.46 -25.67 -7.60
C LEU A 106 -3.33 -26.47 -8.91
N LYS A 107 -3.09 -25.80 -10.05
CA LYS A 107 -2.87 -26.47 -11.33
C LYS A 107 -1.55 -27.24 -11.39
N HIS A 108 -0.52 -26.77 -10.68
CA HIS A 108 0.77 -27.47 -10.61
C HIS A 108 0.70 -28.75 -9.78
N GLU A 109 -0.18 -28.81 -8.77
CA GLU A 109 -0.40 -30.02 -7.96
C GLU A 109 -1.31 -31.05 -8.67
N GLU A 110 -2.29 -30.61 -9.46
CA GLU A 110 -3.24 -31.48 -10.18
C GLU A 110 -2.76 -31.89 -11.59
N THR A 111 -1.53 -32.39 -11.70
CA THR A 111 -1.03 -32.93 -13.00
C THR A 111 -1.69 -34.27 -13.38
N ASP A 112 -2.43 -34.91 -12.47
CA ASP A 112 -3.26 -36.07 -12.78
C ASP A 112 -4.74 -35.74 -12.52
N GLU A 113 -5.57 -35.97 -13.55
CA GLU A 113 -7.03 -35.89 -13.58
C GLU A 113 -7.67 -34.56 -14.04
N LYS A 114 -7.87 -34.51 -15.37
CA LYS A 114 -8.77 -33.64 -16.12
C LYS A 114 -10.12 -33.41 -15.41
N LYS A 115 -10.32 -32.22 -14.86
CA LYS A 115 -11.60 -31.49 -14.82
C LYS A 115 -11.30 -30.01 -14.67
N LEU A 116 -11.71 -29.19 -15.65
CA LEU A 116 -11.65 -27.73 -15.57
C LEU A 116 -12.50 -27.25 -14.38
N LYS A 117 -11.89 -27.13 -13.20
CA LYS A 117 -12.54 -26.58 -12.01
C LYS A 117 -12.76 -25.09 -12.23
N LYS A 118 -13.98 -24.63 -11.89
CA LYS A 118 -14.35 -23.21 -11.91
C LYS A 118 -13.30 -22.37 -11.17
N VAL A 119 -13.05 -21.16 -11.67
CA VAL A 119 -12.17 -20.15 -11.05
C VAL A 119 -12.45 -20.11 -9.54
N GLN A 120 -11.51 -20.63 -8.76
CA GLN A 120 -11.67 -20.72 -7.32
C GLN A 120 -11.18 -19.42 -6.70
N ARG A 121 -12.10 -18.68 -6.06
CA ARG A 121 -11.74 -17.50 -5.27
C ARG A 121 -10.85 -17.92 -4.10
N ALA A 122 -9.75 -17.23 -3.91
CA ALA A 122 -8.84 -17.41 -2.80
C ALA A 122 -9.62 -17.23 -1.48
N ARG A 123 -9.46 -18.18 -0.54
CA ARG A 123 -10.00 -18.12 0.83
C ARG A 123 -8.84 -18.20 1.83
N SER A 124 -9.02 -17.80 3.10
CA SER A 124 -7.92 -17.76 4.08
C SER A 124 -7.12 -19.08 4.19
N LYS A 125 -7.77 -20.22 3.91
CA LYS A 125 -7.12 -21.53 3.78
C LYS A 125 -6.12 -21.68 2.61
N HIS A 126 -6.00 -20.68 1.76
CA HIS A 126 -5.15 -20.63 0.57
C HIS A 126 -4.08 -19.52 0.71
N ASP A 127 -3.98 -18.89 1.89
CA ASP A 127 -3.05 -17.78 2.12
C ASP A 127 -1.58 -18.17 1.89
N PHE A 128 -1.24 -19.45 2.10
CA PHE A 128 0.12 -19.97 1.85
C PHE A 128 0.43 -20.18 0.37
N LEU A 129 -0.58 -20.20 -0.51
CA LEU A 129 -0.41 -20.35 -1.96
C LEU A 129 -0.26 -19.01 -2.67
N ALA A 130 -0.74 -17.92 -2.06
CA ALA A 130 -0.62 -16.59 -2.63
C ALA A 130 0.79 -16.04 -2.40
N PRO A 131 1.42 -15.41 -3.41
CA PRO A 131 2.71 -14.76 -3.22
C PRO A 131 2.55 -13.60 -2.21
N PRO A 132 3.56 -13.38 -1.36
CA PRO A 132 3.50 -12.33 -0.35
C PRO A 132 3.41 -10.93 -0.97
N ILE A 133 3.93 -10.76 -2.18
CA ILE A 133 3.93 -9.51 -2.95
C ILE A 133 3.25 -9.78 -4.29
N MET A 134 2.26 -8.95 -4.63
CA MET A 134 1.54 -9.03 -5.88
C MET A 134 1.72 -7.75 -6.68
N HIS A 135 1.92 -7.88 -7.98
CA HIS A 135 2.04 -6.73 -8.89
C HIS A 135 0.73 -6.56 -9.63
N VAL A 136 0.04 -5.44 -9.38
CA VAL A 136 -1.22 -5.11 -10.04
C VAL A 136 -1.02 -4.00 -11.05
N PHE A 137 -1.83 -4.02 -12.11
CA PHE A 137 -1.98 -2.88 -13.00
C PHE A 137 -3.19 -2.07 -12.57
N PHE A 138 -2.96 -0.84 -12.12
CA PHE A 138 -4.01 0.10 -11.74
C PHE A 138 -3.83 1.39 -12.53
N LYS A 139 -4.84 1.76 -13.34
CA LYS A 139 -4.84 2.94 -14.24
C LYS A 139 -3.53 3.07 -15.04
N ASP A 140 -3.20 2.02 -15.79
CA ASP A 140 -2.01 1.90 -16.67
C ASP A 140 -0.65 1.93 -15.98
N LYS A 141 -0.60 1.65 -14.66
CA LYS A 141 0.66 1.64 -13.89
C LYS A 141 0.80 0.37 -13.08
N HIS A 142 2.04 -0.11 -13.01
CA HIS A 142 2.42 -1.20 -12.12
C HIS A 142 2.55 -0.70 -10.68
N ILE A 143 1.84 -1.36 -9.77
CA ILE A 143 1.92 -1.10 -8.33
C ILE A 143 2.16 -2.43 -7.62
N SER A 144 3.11 -2.47 -6.70
CA SER A 144 3.32 -3.63 -5.82
C SER A 144 2.46 -3.50 -4.57
N ILE A 145 1.67 -4.54 -4.30
CA ILE A 145 0.76 -4.63 -3.15
C ILE A 145 1.15 -5.83 -2.29
N LEU A 146 1.24 -5.63 -0.98
CA LEU A 146 1.46 -6.74 -0.04
C LEU A 146 0.17 -7.51 0.19
N TYR A 147 0.27 -8.84 0.12
CA TYR A 147 -0.79 -9.75 0.50
C TYR A 147 -0.73 -10.04 2.00
N GLU A 148 -1.73 -9.59 2.76
CA GLU A 148 -1.86 -9.83 4.20
C GLU A 148 -3.22 -10.46 4.52
N GLY A 149 -3.46 -11.63 3.93
CA GLY A 149 -4.65 -12.42 4.16
C GLY A 149 -5.91 -11.95 3.41
N ILE A 150 -6.79 -12.90 3.16
CA ILE A 150 -8.05 -12.66 2.45
C ILE A 150 -9.06 -11.91 3.32
N GLN A 151 -9.68 -10.88 2.72
CA GLN A 151 -10.63 -9.92 3.32
C GLN A 151 -10.02 -8.78 4.14
N SER A 152 -8.70 -8.64 4.20
CA SER A 152 -8.10 -7.45 4.83
C SER A 152 -8.59 -6.19 4.13
N SER A 153 -9.18 -5.25 4.88
CA SER A 153 -9.57 -3.95 4.33
C SER A 153 -8.39 -2.99 4.19
N THR A 154 -7.19 -3.40 4.60
CA THR A 154 -5.96 -2.62 4.51
C THR A 154 -5.30 -2.89 3.17
N ILE A 155 -4.87 -1.83 2.49
CA ILE A 155 -4.07 -1.94 1.26
C ILE A 155 -2.65 -1.53 1.61
N TRP A 156 -1.72 -2.46 1.44
CA TRP A 156 -0.30 -2.21 1.64
C TRP A 156 0.33 -1.89 0.29
N VAL A 157 0.70 -0.65 0.07
CA VAL A 157 1.32 -0.22 -1.19
C VAL A 157 2.81 -0.05 -0.97
N GLU A 158 3.62 -0.39 -1.97
CA GLU A 158 5.04 -0.13 -1.95
C GLU A 158 5.35 1.33 -1.56
N ALA A 159 6.27 1.51 -0.62
CA ALA A 159 6.76 2.77 -0.12
C ALA A 159 7.72 3.40 -1.14
N ASN A 160 7.19 3.68 -2.33
CA ASN A 160 7.83 4.49 -3.36
C ASN A 160 7.05 5.82 -3.42
N GLN A 161 7.78 6.94 -3.46
CA GLN A 161 7.18 8.27 -3.55
C GLN A 161 6.17 8.35 -4.69
N GLU A 162 6.46 7.75 -5.84
CA GLU A 162 5.52 7.72 -6.95
C GLU A 162 4.27 6.90 -6.66
N ALA A 163 4.41 5.69 -6.11
CA ALA A 163 3.29 4.82 -5.83
C ALA A 163 2.36 5.42 -4.77
N VAL A 164 2.93 5.93 -3.67
CA VAL A 164 2.19 6.56 -2.58
C VAL A 164 1.50 7.85 -3.03
N MET A 165 2.20 8.73 -3.76
CA MET A 165 1.60 9.97 -4.26
C MET A 165 0.50 9.70 -5.29
N LYS A 166 0.68 8.69 -6.14
CA LYS A 166 -0.37 8.27 -7.10
C LYS A 166 -1.57 7.70 -6.35
N SER A 167 -1.39 6.83 -5.37
CA SER A 167 -2.50 6.33 -4.55
C SER A 167 -3.26 7.46 -3.86
N ILE A 168 -2.55 8.46 -3.30
CA ILE A 168 -3.15 9.64 -2.69
C ILE A 168 -3.93 10.46 -3.73
N TRP A 169 -3.32 10.76 -4.87
CA TRP A 169 -3.93 11.57 -5.92
C TRP A 169 -5.17 10.92 -6.51
N GLU A 170 -5.08 9.64 -6.87
CA GLU A 170 -6.17 8.90 -7.51
C GLU A 170 -7.35 8.67 -6.56
N LEU A 171 -7.08 8.38 -5.27
CA LEU A 171 -8.13 8.28 -4.26
C LEU A 171 -8.74 9.65 -3.93
N GLY A 172 -7.96 10.72 -4.02
CA GLY A 172 -8.42 12.10 -3.81
C GLY A 172 -9.29 12.65 -4.94
N LEU A 173 -8.99 12.30 -6.20
CA LEU A 173 -9.82 12.66 -7.36
C LEU A 173 -11.21 12.04 -7.26
N ASP A 174 -11.30 10.72 -7.04
CA ASP A 174 -12.58 10.04 -6.87
C ASP A 174 -13.34 10.53 -5.63
N ALA A 175 -12.62 10.86 -4.53
CA ALA A 175 -13.24 11.43 -3.34
C ALA A 175 -13.83 12.83 -3.59
N SER A 176 -13.23 13.62 -4.49
CA SER A 176 -13.77 14.93 -4.90
C SER A 176 -15.05 14.76 -5.72
N ASP A 177 -15.14 13.72 -6.56
CA ASP A 177 -16.36 13.38 -7.30
C ASP A 177 -17.49 12.87 -6.40
N MET A 178 -17.20 12.37 -5.19
CA MET A 178 -18.23 12.04 -4.19
C MET A 178 -18.92 13.28 -3.59
N ILE A 179 -18.35 14.47 -3.77
CA ILE A 179 -18.88 15.75 -3.23
C ILE A 179 -19.89 16.39 -4.20
N HIS A 180 -20.14 15.81 -5.38
CA HIS A 180 -21.17 16.28 -6.31
C HIS A 180 -22.19 15.20 -6.63
N LYS A 181 -23.15 14.99 -5.72
CA LYS A 181 -24.53 14.64 -6.11
C LYS A 181 -25.54 15.42 -5.27
N PRO A 182 -26.54 16.06 -5.92
CA PRO A 182 -27.67 16.71 -5.23
C PRO A 182 -28.60 15.70 -4.56
#